data_AF-A0A7K9BKX6-F1
#
_entry.id   AF-A0A7K9BKX6-F1
#
_cell.length_a   1.000
_cell.length_b   1.000
_cell.length_c   1.000
_cell.angle_alpha   90.00
_cell.angle_beta   90.00
_cell.angle_gamma   90.00
#
_symmetry.space_group_name_H-M   'P 1'
#
loop_
_entity.id
_entity.type
_entity.pdbx_description
1 polymer ?
#
loop_
_entity_poly.entity_id
_entity_poly.type
_entity_poly.pdbx_seq_one_letter_code
_entity_poly.pdbx_strand_id
1 'polypeptide(L)'
;DIHRKRMEKDLNELQALIEAHFESRKKEEEELMSLKDRIEKRRAERAEQQRIRSEREKERQARVAEERARKEEEEARKRAEEEARKKKAFSNMLHFGGYMQKSEKKGGKRQTEREKKKKILSERRKPLNIDHLSEDKLRDKAKELWQTIRDLEAEKFDLQEKFKRQKYEINVLRNRVSDHQKV
;
A
#
# COMPACT_ATOMS: atom_id res chain seq x y z
N ASP A 1 -49.09 -48.10 58.63
CA ASP A 1 -49.05 -46.74 58.08
C ASP A 1 -48.33 -46.77 56.71
N ILE A 2 -49.11 -46.86 55.64
CA ILE A 2 -48.62 -47.02 54.25
C ILE A 2 -48.25 -45.67 53.63
N HIS A 3 -48.97 -44.61 54.03
CA HIS A 3 -48.77 -43.26 53.53
C HIS A 3 -47.39 -42.73 53.90
N ARG A 4 -46.96 -42.92 55.16
CA ARG A 4 -45.62 -42.51 55.61
C ARG A 4 -44.50 -43.17 54.83
N LYS A 5 -44.59 -44.48 54.59
CA LYS A 5 -43.60 -45.23 53.80
C LYS A 5 -43.55 -44.79 52.34
N ARG A 6 -44.69 -44.43 51.75
CA ARG A 6 -44.74 -43.87 50.38
C ARG A 6 -44.06 -42.49 50.34
N MET A 7 -44.41 -41.61 51.29
CA MET A 7 -43.83 -40.27 51.36
C MET A 7 -42.31 -40.32 51.59
N GLU A 8 -41.82 -41.21 52.44
CA GLU A 8 -40.38 -41.42 52.71
C GLU A 8 -39.64 -41.96 51.49
N LYS A 9 -40.27 -42.87 50.72
CA LYS A 9 -39.73 -43.35 49.45
C LYS A 9 -39.64 -42.22 48.42
N ASP A 10 -40.72 -41.46 48.24
CA ASP A 10 -40.79 -40.37 47.26
C ASP A 10 -39.77 -39.26 47.59
N LEU A 11 -39.55 -38.98 48.88
CA LEU A 11 -38.56 -37.99 49.33
C LEU A 11 -37.13 -38.47 49.07
N ASN A 12 -36.84 -39.75 49.29
CA ASN A 12 -35.55 -40.35 48.98
C ASN A 12 -35.29 -40.40 47.46
N GLU A 13 -36.29 -40.76 46.66
CA GLU A 13 -36.20 -40.74 45.19
C GLU A 13 -36.00 -39.31 44.66
N LEU A 14 -36.71 -38.33 45.21
CA LEU A 14 -36.54 -36.92 44.85
C LEU A 14 -35.12 -36.44 45.18
N GLN A 15 -34.60 -36.78 46.35
CA GLN A 15 -33.25 -36.37 46.77
C GLN A 15 -32.17 -37.01 45.90
N ALA A 16 -32.32 -38.30 45.56
CA ALA A 16 -31.43 -38.99 44.62
C ALA A 16 -31.48 -38.38 43.21
N LEU A 17 -32.65 -38.01 42.70
CA LEU A 17 -32.80 -37.34 41.41
C LEU A 17 -32.14 -35.95 41.39
N ILE A 18 -32.30 -35.19 42.48
CA ILE A 18 -31.67 -33.88 42.64
C ILE A 18 -30.14 -34.03 42.62
N GLU A 19 -29.58 -34.93 43.44
CA GLU A 19 -28.14 -35.17 43.50
C GLU A 19 -27.58 -35.65 42.16
N ALA A 20 -28.24 -36.61 41.52
CA ALA A 20 -27.85 -37.11 40.20
C ALA A 20 -27.85 -36.02 39.13
N HIS A 21 -28.85 -35.13 39.13
CA HIS A 21 -28.91 -34.01 38.20
C HIS A 21 -27.77 -33.01 38.41
N PHE A 22 -27.49 -32.63 39.66
CA PHE A 22 -26.40 -31.70 39.98
C PHE A 22 -25.03 -32.30 39.68
N GLU A 23 -24.79 -33.57 40.03
CA GLU A 23 -23.55 -34.25 39.69
C GLU A 23 -23.34 -34.37 38.18
N SER A 24 -24.38 -34.73 37.44
CA SER A 24 -24.31 -34.84 35.98
C SER A 24 -24.00 -33.50 35.33
N ARG A 25 -24.71 -32.43 35.73
CA ARG A 25 -24.48 -31.08 35.22
C ARG A 25 -23.08 -30.57 35.55
N LYS A 26 -22.63 -30.78 36.79
CA LYS A 26 -21.29 -30.35 37.21
C LYS A 26 -20.19 -31.04 36.38
N LYS A 27 -20.29 -32.36 36.18
CA LYS A 27 -19.34 -33.11 35.34
C LYS A 27 -19.35 -32.61 33.89
N GLU A 28 -20.53 -32.43 33.31
CA GLU A 28 -20.69 -31.94 31.94
C GLU A 28 -20.14 -30.50 31.78
N GLU A 29 -20.40 -29.61 32.74
CA GLU A 29 -19.89 -28.24 32.73
C GLU A 29 -18.36 -28.18 32.88
N GLU A 30 -17.78 -28.99 33.77
CA GLU A 30 -16.33 -29.08 33.94
C GLU A 30 -15.63 -29.59 32.66
N GLU A 31 -16.21 -30.62 32.01
CA GLU A 31 -15.72 -31.14 30.73
C GLU A 31 -15.83 -30.10 29.61
N LEU A 32 -16.97 -29.40 29.54
CA LEU A 32 -17.19 -28.35 28.55
C LEU A 32 -16.24 -27.17 28.74
N MET A 33 -16.00 -26.74 29.98
CA MET A 33 -15.02 -25.70 30.30
C MET A 33 -13.60 -26.13 29.90
N SER A 34 -13.17 -27.34 30.28
CA SER A 34 -11.86 -27.89 29.90
C SER A 34 -11.67 -27.94 28.38
N LEU A 35 -12.73 -28.30 27.63
CA LEU A 35 -12.69 -28.32 26.17
C LEU A 35 -12.59 -26.92 25.57
N LYS A 36 -13.37 -25.96 26.10
CA LYS A 36 -13.33 -24.55 25.68
C LYS A 36 -11.95 -23.94 25.90
N ASP A 37 -11.37 -24.13 27.09
CA ASP A 37 -10.03 -23.63 27.42
C ASP A 37 -8.96 -24.17 26.46
N ARG A 38 -9.08 -25.45 26.06
CA ARG A 38 -8.16 -26.08 25.12
C ARG A 38 -8.32 -25.54 23.71
N ILE A 39 -9.56 -25.28 23.27
CA ILE A 39 -9.83 -24.62 21.99
C ILE A 39 -9.28 -23.20 21.99
N GLU A 40 -9.48 -22.46 23.07
CA GLU A 40 -9.00 -21.08 23.21
C GLU A 40 -7.48 -21.01 23.17
N LYS A 41 -6.78 -21.87 23.94
CA LYS A 41 -5.32 -22.01 23.87
C LYS A 41 -4.84 -22.29 22.44
N ARG A 42 -5.44 -23.25 21.74
CA ARG A 42 -5.10 -23.55 20.33
C ARG A 42 -5.38 -22.41 19.37
N ARG A 43 -6.37 -21.55 19.65
CA ARG A 43 -6.65 -20.36 18.84
C ARG A 43 -5.60 -19.28 19.11
N ALA A 44 -5.25 -19.05 20.37
CA ALA A 44 -4.19 -18.13 20.77
C ALA A 44 -2.83 -18.52 20.17
N GLU A 45 -2.45 -19.80 20.25
CA GLU A 45 -1.23 -20.33 19.64
C GLU A 45 -1.18 -20.10 18.12
N ARG A 46 -2.30 -20.33 17.41
CA ARG A 46 -2.39 -20.07 15.97
C ARG A 46 -2.29 -18.58 15.64
N ALA A 47 -2.92 -17.72 16.44
CA ALA A 47 -2.82 -16.27 16.28
C ALA A 47 -1.37 -15.79 16.48
N GLU A 48 -0.68 -16.34 17.47
CA GLU A 48 0.73 -16.01 17.74
C GLU A 48 1.66 -16.52 16.63
N GLN A 49 1.46 -17.75 16.14
CA GLN A 49 2.21 -18.25 14.98
C GLN A 49 2.02 -17.35 13.75
N GLN A 50 0.81 -16.84 13.51
CA GLN A 50 0.53 -15.93 12.41
C GLN A 50 1.23 -14.58 12.60
N ARG A 51 1.24 -14.03 13.82
CA ARG A 51 2.01 -12.82 14.16
C ARG A 51 3.50 -13.00 13.87
N ILE A 52 4.10 -14.07 14.37
CA ILE A 52 5.53 -14.36 14.18
C ILE A 52 5.86 -14.50 12.68
N ARG A 53 5.01 -15.17 11.89
CA ARG A 53 5.20 -15.26 10.43
C ARG A 53 5.14 -13.89 9.77
N SER A 54 4.15 -13.07 10.11
CA SER A 54 4.01 -11.72 9.57
C SER A 54 5.21 -10.82 9.93
N GLU A 55 5.73 -10.94 11.16
CA GLU A 55 6.87 -10.17 11.63
C GLU A 55 8.16 -10.57 10.91
N ARG A 56 8.42 -11.88 10.78
CA ARG A 56 9.56 -12.42 10.01
C ARG A 56 9.51 -12.02 8.53
N GLU A 57 8.32 -11.98 7.94
CA GLU A 57 8.16 -11.54 6.54
C GLU A 57 8.44 -10.04 6.40
N LYS A 58 7.92 -9.23 7.33
CA LYS A 58 8.19 -7.79 7.38
C LYS A 58 9.68 -7.48 7.56
N GLU A 59 10.36 -8.21 8.44
CA GLU A 59 11.81 -8.09 8.66
C GLU A 59 12.61 -8.46 7.40
N ARG A 60 12.24 -9.54 6.71
CA ARG A 60 12.86 -9.91 5.42
C ARG A 60 12.68 -8.83 4.37
N GLN A 61 11.47 -8.28 4.23
CA GLN A 61 11.20 -7.19 3.29
C GLN A 61 12.00 -5.93 3.64
N ALA A 62 12.09 -5.58 4.94
CA ALA A 62 12.88 -4.46 5.42
C ALA A 62 14.37 -4.63 5.10
N ARG A 63 14.95 -5.81 5.35
CA ARG A 63 16.36 -6.09 5.04
C ARG A 63 16.67 -6.00 3.55
N VAL A 64 15.78 -6.50 2.68
CA VAL A 64 15.95 -6.38 1.23
C VAL A 64 15.84 -4.93 0.78
N ALA A 65 14.93 -4.15 1.37
CA ALA A 65 14.80 -2.73 1.08
C ALA A 65 16.04 -1.94 1.52
N GLU A 66 16.59 -2.25 2.69
CA GLU A 66 17.81 -1.63 3.22
C GLU A 66 19.05 -1.99 2.40
N GLU A 67 19.22 -3.26 2.02
CA GLU A 67 20.34 -3.69 1.17
C GLU A 67 20.27 -3.01 -0.21
N ARG A 68 19.06 -2.91 -0.77
CA ARG A 68 18.83 -2.19 -2.03
C ARG A 68 19.12 -0.70 -1.89
N ALA A 69 18.68 -0.06 -0.81
CA ALA A 69 18.96 1.35 -0.55
C ALA A 69 20.47 1.59 -0.39
N ARG A 70 21.20 0.70 0.29
CA ARG A 70 22.65 0.79 0.45
C ARG A 70 23.41 0.60 -0.86
N LYS A 71 22.98 -0.33 -1.72
CA LYS A 71 23.53 -0.50 -3.09
C LYS A 71 23.25 0.72 -3.97
N GLU A 72 22.05 1.28 -3.91
CA GLU A 72 21.68 2.50 -4.64
C GLU A 72 22.50 3.71 -4.15
N GLU A 73 22.78 3.82 -2.86
CA GLU A 73 23.63 4.87 -2.29
C GLU A 73 25.11 4.71 -2.67
N GLU A 74 25.66 3.49 -2.66
CA GLU A 74 27.03 3.22 -3.08
C GLU A 74 27.24 3.46 -4.59
N GLU A 75 26.29 3.05 -5.43
CA GLU A 75 26.32 3.36 -6.87
C GLU A 75 26.19 4.86 -7.14
N ALA A 76 25.33 5.57 -6.39
CA ALA A 76 25.21 7.02 -6.51
C ALA A 76 26.52 7.72 -6.10
N ARG A 77 27.19 7.23 -5.05
CA ARG A 77 28.49 7.76 -4.62
C ARG A 77 29.58 7.49 -5.65
N LYS A 78 29.68 6.28 -6.20
CA LYS A 78 30.65 5.95 -7.28
C LYS A 78 30.41 6.78 -8.54
N ARG A 79 29.14 6.96 -8.96
CA ARG A 79 28.80 7.84 -10.10
C ARG A 79 29.17 9.30 -9.81
N ALA A 80 28.94 9.79 -8.60
CA ALA A 80 29.33 11.14 -8.21
C ALA A 80 30.87 11.32 -8.15
N GLU A 81 31.62 10.32 -7.69
CA GLU A 81 33.08 10.33 -7.67
C GLU A 81 33.67 10.24 -9.10
N GLU A 82 33.11 9.42 -9.99
CA GLU A 82 33.48 9.39 -11.41
C GLU A 82 33.15 10.70 -12.14
N GLU A 83 31.98 11.28 -11.87
CA GLU A 83 31.58 12.57 -12.45
C GLU A 83 32.48 13.70 -11.93
N ALA A 84 32.85 13.69 -10.64
CA ALA A 84 33.82 14.62 -10.08
C ALA A 84 35.22 14.44 -10.68
N ARG A 85 35.67 13.20 -10.90
CA ARG A 85 36.96 12.91 -11.56
C ARG A 85 36.95 13.35 -13.02
N LYS A 86 35.86 13.10 -13.76
CA LYS A 86 35.64 13.60 -15.13
C LYS A 86 35.59 15.12 -15.16
N LYS A 87 34.88 15.76 -14.22
CA LYS A 87 34.81 17.22 -14.10
C LYS A 87 36.16 17.84 -13.75
N LYS A 88 36.96 17.20 -12.90
CA LYS A 88 38.32 17.66 -12.55
C LYS A 88 39.29 17.51 -13.74
N ALA A 89 39.18 16.42 -14.51
CA ALA A 89 39.94 16.26 -15.75
C ALA A 89 39.51 17.27 -16.83
N PHE A 90 38.21 17.53 -16.97
CA PHE A 90 37.66 18.49 -17.92
C PHE A 90 37.93 19.95 -17.50
N SER A 91 37.96 20.24 -16.20
CA SER A 91 38.30 21.55 -15.62
C SER A 91 39.77 21.93 -15.83
N ASN A 92 40.68 20.96 -15.94
CA ASN A 92 42.08 21.23 -16.28
C ASN A 92 42.28 21.50 -17.79
N MET A 93 41.31 21.16 -18.64
CA MET A 93 41.38 21.37 -20.10
C MET A 93 40.61 22.61 -20.57
N LEU A 94 39.70 23.15 -19.74
CA LEU A 94 38.85 24.28 -20.08
C LEU A 94 39.01 25.43 -19.08
N HIS A 95 40.13 26.13 -19.21
CA HIS A 95 40.18 27.58 -18.99
C HIS A 95 39.33 28.29 -20.07
N PHE A 96 38.03 28.03 -20.11
CA PHE A 96 37.10 28.83 -20.92
C PHE A 96 35.74 28.93 -20.24
N GLY A 97 35.46 30.14 -19.77
CA GLY A 97 34.40 30.47 -18.82
C GLY A 97 32.99 30.10 -19.26
N GLY A 98 32.14 29.82 -18.27
CA GLY A 98 30.68 29.82 -18.42
C GLY A 98 29.95 28.67 -17.73
N TYR A 99 30.62 27.57 -17.36
CA TYR A 99 29.90 26.36 -16.91
C TYR A 99 29.75 26.20 -15.38
N MET A 100 30.17 27.19 -14.59
CA MET A 100 30.18 27.12 -13.12
C MET A 100 29.04 27.89 -12.42
N GLN A 101 27.96 28.25 -13.12
CA GLN A 101 26.83 28.97 -12.50
C GLN A 101 25.61 28.09 -12.16
N LYS A 102 25.65 26.79 -12.45
CA LYS A 102 24.52 25.87 -12.15
C LYS A 102 24.77 24.84 -11.04
N SER A 103 25.97 24.78 -10.46
CA SER A 103 26.29 23.80 -9.41
C SER A 103 25.94 24.25 -7.97
N GLU A 104 25.54 25.51 -7.75
CA GLU A 104 25.26 26.05 -6.41
C GLU A 104 23.77 26.15 -6.06
N LYS A 105 22.96 25.16 -6.45
CA LYS A 105 21.64 24.95 -5.82
C LYS A 105 21.62 23.62 -5.08
N LYS A 106 22.45 23.52 -4.04
CA LYS A 106 22.20 22.61 -2.90
C LYS A 106 20.96 23.11 -2.13
N GLY A 107 19.79 22.85 -2.69
CA GLY A 107 18.52 22.83 -1.96
C GLY A 107 18.04 21.39 -1.96
N GLY A 108 17.54 20.89 -0.81
CA GLY A 108 17.19 19.49 -0.57
C GLY A 108 16.48 18.82 -1.74
N LYS A 109 16.74 17.52 -1.95
CA LYS A 109 16.26 16.68 -3.08
C LYS A 109 14.87 17.13 -3.54
N ARG A 110 14.82 18.07 -4.48
CA ARG A 110 13.56 18.50 -5.08
C ARG A 110 13.05 17.27 -5.78
N GLN A 111 11.87 16.81 -5.37
CA GLN A 111 11.22 15.64 -5.97
C GLN A 111 11.32 15.77 -7.48
N THR A 112 11.96 14.82 -8.13
CA THR A 112 12.23 14.93 -9.56
C THR A 112 10.91 15.03 -10.31
N GLU A 113 10.85 15.72 -11.45
CA GLU A 113 9.60 15.80 -12.23
C GLU A 113 9.05 14.40 -12.58
N ARG A 114 9.94 13.40 -12.66
CA ARG A 114 9.58 11.98 -12.79
C ARG A 114 8.85 11.45 -11.55
N GLU A 115 9.35 11.72 -10.36
CA GLU A 115 8.70 11.31 -9.10
C GLU A 115 7.37 12.03 -8.89
N LYS A 116 7.28 13.32 -9.20
CA LYS A 116 6.01 14.07 -9.14
C LYS A 116 4.98 13.49 -10.11
N LYS A 117 5.37 13.23 -11.36
CA LYS A 117 4.49 12.57 -12.34
C LYS A 117 4.02 11.21 -11.83
N LYS A 118 4.94 10.39 -11.28
CA LYS A 118 4.60 9.07 -10.73
C LYS A 118 3.60 9.19 -9.57
N LYS A 119 3.82 10.14 -8.65
CA LYS A 119 2.93 10.41 -7.51
C LYS A 119 1.52 10.81 -7.96
N ILE A 120 1.41 11.79 -8.87
CA ILE A 120 0.12 12.24 -9.39
C ILE A 120 -0.63 11.10 -10.09
N LEU A 121 0.07 10.29 -10.91
CA LEU A 121 -0.56 9.15 -11.59
C LEU A 121 -1.00 8.06 -10.62
N SER A 122 -0.25 7.80 -9.54
CA SER A 122 -0.68 6.86 -8.50
C SER A 122 -1.89 7.36 -7.72
N GLU A 123 -1.98 8.67 -7.44
CA GLU A 123 -3.14 9.27 -6.75
C GLU A 123 -4.41 9.21 -7.61
N ARG A 124 -4.27 9.38 -8.93
CA ARG A 124 -5.40 9.27 -9.88
C ARG A 124 -5.86 7.82 -10.10
N ARG A 125 -4.96 6.84 -9.96
CA ARG A 125 -5.26 5.43 -10.21
C ARG A 125 -6.01 4.83 -9.02
N LYS A 126 -7.33 4.69 -9.15
CA LYS A 126 -8.13 3.93 -8.19
C LYS A 126 -7.88 2.42 -8.36
N PRO A 127 -7.64 1.67 -7.26
CA PRO A 127 -7.52 0.23 -7.34
C PRO A 127 -8.85 -0.39 -7.80
N LEU A 128 -8.76 -1.36 -8.71
CA LEU A 128 -9.92 -2.06 -9.25
C LEU A 128 -10.20 -3.28 -8.36
N ASN A 129 -11.28 -3.25 -7.60
CA ASN A 129 -11.74 -4.38 -6.78
C ASN A 129 -13.03 -4.93 -7.39
N ILE A 130 -12.93 -6.06 -8.10
CA ILE A 130 -14.03 -6.64 -8.88
C ILE A 130 -14.33 -8.11 -8.57
N ASP A 131 -13.49 -8.78 -7.77
CA ASP A 131 -13.54 -10.23 -7.56
C ASP A 131 -14.81 -10.72 -6.85
N HIS A 132 -15.52 -9.81 -6.19
CA HIS A 132 -16.72 -10.08 -5.40
C HIS A 132 -17.99 -9.51 -6.06
N LEU A 133 -17.91 -9.00 -7.30
CA LEU A 133 -19.03 -8.40 -8.01
C LEU A 133 -19.81 -9.45 -8.83
N SER A 134 -21.14 -9.31 -8.87
CA SER A 134 -22.01 -10.08 -9.76
C SER A 134 -21.89 -9.61 -11.21
N GLU A 135 -22.35 -10.43 -12.16
CA GLU A 135 -22.26 -10.13 -13.60
C GLU A 135 -22.86 -8.77 -13.98
N ASP A 136 -24.05 -8.44 -13.46
CA ASP A 136 -24.69 -7.14 -13.74
C ASP A 136 -23.85 -5.97 -13.24
N LYS A 137 -23.28 -6.08 -12.03
CA LYS A 137 -22.39 -5.06 -11.48
C LYS A 137 -21.07 -4.94 -12.25
N LEU A 138 -20.56 -6.05 -12.79
CA LEU A 138 -19.38 -6.04 -13.66
C LEU A 138 -19.66 -5.32 -14.98
N ARG A 139 -20.85 -5.50 -15.57
CA ARG A 139 -21.29 -4.79 -16.78
C ARG A 139 -21.38 -3.28 -16.54
N ASP A 140 -21.93 -2.86 -15.41
CA ASP A 140 -22.00 -1.44 -15.06
C ASP A 140 -20.60 -0.85 -14.79
N LYS A 141 -19.73 -1.60 -14.09
CA LYS A 141 -18.35 -1.17 -13.86
C LYS A 141 -17.56 -1.04 -15.18
N ALA A 142 -17.79 -1.94 -16.13
CA ALA A 142 -17.17 -1.85 -17.46
C ALA A 142 -17.60 -0.58 -18.21
N LYS A 143 -18.89 -0.22 -18.16
CA LYS A 143 -19.41 1.02 -18.76
C LYS A 143 -18.79 2.27 -18.11
N GLU A 144 -18.69 2.30 -16.78
CA GLU A 144 -18.05 3.41 -16.05
C GLU A 144 -16.59 3.59 -16.44
N LEU A 145 -15.82 2.50 -16.49
CA LEU A 145 -14.42 2.52 -16.89
C LEU A 145 -14.25 2.96 -18.35
N TRP A 146 -15.12 2.48 -19.23
CA TRP A 146 -15.12 2.89 -20.64
C TRP A 146 -15.39 4.39 -20.79
N GLN A 147 -16.38 4.93 -20.07
CA GLN A 147 -16.65 6.36 -20.09
C GLN A 147 -15.47 7.17 -19.56
N THR A 148 -14.84 6.71 -18.47
CA THR A 148 -13.64 7.36 -17.91
C THR A 148 -12.49 7.40 -18.93
N ILE A 149 -12.26 6.31 -19.67
CA ILE A 149 -11.23 6.28 -20.73
C ILE A 149 -11.60 7.26 -21.84
N ARG A 150 -12.86 7.29 -22.25
CA ARG A 150 -13.35 8.19 -23.29
C ARG A 150 -13.14 9.66 -22.93
N ASP A 151 -13.43 10.04 -21.68
CA ASP A 151 -13.24 11.40 -21.19
C ASP A 151 -11.74 11.79 -21.16
N LEU A 152 -10.87 10.88 -20.69
CA LEU A 152 -9.43 11.08 -20.70
C LEU A 152 -8.85 11.22 -22.11
N GLU A 153 -9.39 10.49 -23.09
CA GLU A 153 -9.01 10.64 -24.50
C GLU A 153 -9.43 11.99 -25.08
N ALA A 154 -10.63 12.47 -24.73
CA ALA A 154 -11.11 13.79 -25.13
C ALA A 154 -10.22 14.90 -24.56
N GLU A 155 -9.91 14.86 -23.26
CA GLU A 155 -8.99 15.83 -22.63
C GLU A 155 -7.60 15.81 -23.29
N LYS A 156 -7.09 14.61 -23.60
CA LYS A 156 -5.80 14.46 -24.29
C LYS A 156 -5.84 15.11 -25.67
N PHE A 157 -6.92 14.94 -26.43
CA PHE A 157 -7.09 15.55 -27.74
C PHE A 157 -7.07 17.08 -27.64
N ASP A 158 -7.86 17.66 -26.74
CA ASP A 158 -7.91 19.11 -26.54
C ASP A 158 -6.53 19.69 -26.15
N LEU A 159 -5.79 18.98 -25.28
CA LEU A 159 -4.43 19.36 -24.90
C LEU A 159 -3.46 19.29 -26.10
N GLN A 160 -3.61 18.31 -26.99
CA GLN A 160 -2.78 18.20 -28.20
C GLN A 160 -3.05 19.34 -29.17
N GLU A 161 -4.32 19.70 -29.40
CA GLU A 161 -4.69 20.83 -30.26
C GLU A 161 -4.21 22.16 -29.67
N LYS A 162 -4.40 22.35 -28.35
CA LYS A 162 -3.84 23.51 -27.63
C LYS A 162 -2.33 23.59 -27.78
N PHE A 163 -1.61 22.48 -27.66
CA PHE A 163 -0.16 22.44 -27.81
C PHE A 163 0.29 22.83 -29.22
N LYS A 164 -0.41 22.35 -30.27
CA LYS A 164 -0.13 22.75 -31.66
C LYS A 164 -0.30 24.26 -31.85
N ARG A 165 -1.39 24.82 -31.35
CA ARG A 165 -1.65 26.26 -31.40
C ARG A 165 -0.56 27.06 -30.67
N GLN A 166 -0.21 26.67 -29.44
CA GLN A 166 0.85 27.33 -28.68
C GLN A 166 2.20 27.27 -29.40
N LYS A 167 2.51 26.16 -30.07
CA LYS A 167 3.75 26.04 -30.86
C LYS A 167 3.78 27.04 -32.01
N TYR A 168 2.66 27.24 -32.70
CA TYR A 168 2.54 28.27 -33.73
C TYR A 168 2.71 29.68 -33.15
N GLU A 169 1.99 29.99 -32.07
CA GLU A 169 2.07 31.31 -31.40
C GLU A 169 3.51 31.61 -30.94
N ILE A 170 4.23 30.63 -30.39
CA ILE A 170 5.64 30.76 -30.00
C ILE A 170 6.52 31.12 -31.21
N ASN A 171 6.31 30.49 -32.36
CA ASN A 171 7.08 30.80 -33.57
C ASN A 171 6.81 32.23 -34.05
N VAL A 172 5.55 32.66 -34.08
CA VAL A 172 5.17 34.03 -34.44
C VAL A 172 5.79 35.04 -33.48
N LEU A 173 5.73 34.78 -32.18
CA LEU A 173 6.32 35.65 -31.16
C LEU A 173 7.83 35.75 -31.31
N ARG A 174 8.52 34.64 -31.61
CA ARG A 174 9.97 34.64 -31.87
C ARG A 174 10.33 35.50 -33.08
N ASN A 175 9.56 35.40 -34.17
CA ASN A 175 9.78 36.22 -35.35
C ASN A 175 9.58 37.71 -35.02
N ARG A 176 8.47 38.07 -34.35
CA ARG A 176 8.20 39.45 -33.91
C ARG A 176 9.33 40.01 -33.06
N VAL A 177 9.84 39.25 -32.09
CA VAL A 177 10.98 39.67 -31.28
C VAL A 177 12.21 39.91 -32.14
N SER A 178 12.52 38.99 -33.07
CA SER A 178 13.66 39.17 -33.97
C SER A 178 13.52 40.38 -34.88
N ASP A 179 12.32 40.67 -35.38
CA ASP A 179 12.08 41.79 -36.28
C ASP A 179 12.20 43.12 -35.55
N HIS A 180 11.69 43.20 -34.31
CA HIS A 180 11.84 44.37 -33.45
C HIS A 180 13.26 44.59 -32.89
N GLN A 181 14.12 43.56 -32.93
CA GLN A 181 15.54 43.67 -32.53
C GLN A 181 16.47 44.05 -33.69
N LYS A 182 16.00 43.99 -34.94
CA LYS A 182 16.76 44.36 -36.15
C LYS A 182 16.62 45.83 -36.54
N VAL A 183 15.82 46.59 -35.78
CA VAL A 183 15.73 48.06 -35.83
C VAL A 183 16.69 48.64 -34.82
#